data_AF-A0A381ZBH5-F1
#
_entry.id   AF-A0A381ZBH5-F1
#
_cell.length_a   1.000
_cell.length_b   1.000
_cell.length_c   1.000
_cell.angle_alpha   90.00
_cell.angle_beta   90.00
_cell.angle_gamma   90.00
#
_symmetry.space_group_name_H-M   'P 1'
#
loop_
_entity.id
_entity.type
_entity.pdbx_description
1 polymer ?
#
loop_
_entity_poly.entity_id
_entity_poly.type
_entity_poly.pdbx_seq_one_letter_code
_entity_poly.pdbx_strand_id
1 'polypeptide(L)'
;MDNGTVRAEVNKQRKGEFVIQSTTSVASVKGTDFWFIANSEEGDMVIGLEGIVDLFNAVSGLNVDVTAGNTGTSDSNGNIDVIETNQSTIPEDPTDGDAPVGDQIEIEFEGPNGEIKKLIIDIQ
;
A
#
# COMPACT_ATOMS: atom_id res chain seq x y z
N MET A 1 3.22 10.04 -1.27
CA MET A 1 1.75 10.15 -1.19
C MET A 1 1.42 10.91 0.08
N ASP A 2 0.36 11.71 0.08
CA ASP A 2 0.01 12.51 1.26
C ASP A 2 -1.00 11.77 2.15
N ASN A 3 -1.94 11.04 1.55
CA ASN A 3 -2.91 10.18 2.22
C ASN A 3 -3.26 9.00 1.29
N GLY A 4 -3.61 7.84 1.88
CA GLY A 4 -4.12 6.70 1.13
C GLY A 4 -3.63 5.35 1.66
N THR A 5 -4.20 4.28 1.13
CA THR A 5 -3.84 2.90 1.51
C THR A 5 -3.33 2.16 0.29
N VAL A 6 -2.20 1.47 0.45
CA VAL A 6 -1.57 0.66 -0.60
C VAL A 6 -1.44 -0.77 -0.09
N ARG A 7 -2.02 -1.70 -0.86
CA ARG A 7 -1.72 -3.13 -0.78
C ARG A 7 -0.53 -3.41 -1.70
N ALA A 8 0.54 -4.00 -1.19
CA ALA A 8 1.70 -4.32 -2.01
C ALA A 8 2.22 -5.75 -1.75
N GLU A 9 2.27 -6.54 -2.81
CA GLU A 9 2.97 -7.83 -2.85
C GLU A 9 4.18 -7.69 -3.78
N VAL A 10 5.35 -7.49 -3.19
CA VAL A 10 6.58 -7.22 -3.94
C VAL A 10 7.43 -8.47 -4.01
N ASN A 11 7.51 -9.06 -5.19
CA ASN A 11 8.42 -10.17 -5.46
C ASN A 11 9.90 -9.79 -5.23
N LYS A 12 10.73 -10.74 -4.80
CA LYS A 12 12.17 -10.52 -4.59
C LYS A 12 12.85 -10.02 -5.86
N GLN A 13 13.24 -8.76 -5.86
CA GLN A 13 13.96 -8.15 -6.98
C GLN A 13 15.45 -8.54 -6.96
N ARG A 14 16.01 -8.86 -8.13
CA ARG A 14 17.44 -9.17 -8.29
C ARG A 14 18.32 -7.91 -8.30
N LYS A 15 17.73 -6.76 -8.67
CA LYS A 15 18.35 -5.43 -8.72
C LYS A 15 17.27 -4.38 -8.49
N GLY A 16 17.66 -3.24 -7.91
CA GLY A 16 16.74 -2.16 -7.56
C GLY A 16 16.13 -2.34 -6.18
N GLU A 17 15.62 -1.23 -5.65
CA GLU A 17 14.92 -1.15 -4.37
C GLU A 17 13.49 -0.70 -4.68
N PHE A 18 12.51 -1.35 -4.05
CA PHE A 18 11.14 -0.88 -4.13
C PHE A 18 10.91 0.01 -2.91
N VAL A 19 10.53 1.25 -3.18
CA VAL A 19 10.36 2.28 -2.15
C VAL A 19 8.99 2.90 -2.28
N ILE A 20 8.24 2.95 -1.18
CA ILE A 20 7.05 3.78 -1.04
C ILE A 20 7.41 4.95 -0.16
N GLN A 21 7.09 6.17 -0.60
CA GLN A 21 7.37 7.39 0.16
C GLN A 21 6.09 8.17 0.41
N SER A 22 5.88 8.57 1.67
CA SER A 22 4.89 9.56 2.09
C SER A 22 5.58 10.87 2.48
N THR A 23 4.81 11.82 2.98
CA THR A 23 5.33 13.07 3.55
C THR A 23 6.16 12.83 4.81
N THR A 24 5.84 11.79 5.59
CA THR A 24 6.44 11.49 6.89
C THR A 24 7.46 10.36 6.84
N SER A 25 7.30 9.40 5.92
CA SER A 25 8.08 8.16 5.95
C SER A 25 8.54 7.67 4.58
N VAL A 26 9.58 6.85 4.63
CA VAL A 26 10.08 6.07 3.50
C VAL A 26 10.06 4.60 3.91
N ALA A 27 9.35 3.77 3.14
CA ALA A 27 9.30 2.32 3.33
C ALA A 27 10.06 1.62 2.20
N SER A 28 11.16 0.98 2.56
CA SER A 28 12.02 0.22 1.67
C SER A 28 11.77 -1.27 1.81
N VAL A 29 11.48 -1.96 0.70
CA VAL A 29 11.01 -3.36 0.75
C VAL A 29 11.75 -4.27 -0.22
N LYS A 30 11.87 -5.54 0.18
CA LYS A 30 12.56 -6.56 -0.62
C LYS A 30 11.92 -7.93 -0.44
N GLY A 31 11.04 -8.32 -1.35
CA GLY A 31 10.41 -9.63 -1.27
C GLY A 31 9.42 -9.68 -0.11
N THR A 32 8.48 -8.73 -0.10
CA THR A 32 7.66 -8.41 1.06
C THR A 32 6.20 -8.28 0.64
N ASP A 33 5.33 -8.83 1.46
CA ASP A 33 3.89 -8.67 1.40
C ASP A 33 3.48 -7.75 2.57
N PHE A 34 2.87 -6.61 2.28
CA PHE A 34 2.51 -5.62 3.29
C PHE A 34 1.37 -4.69 2.87
N TRP A 35 0.84 -3.99 3.87
CA TRP A 35 0.01 -2.80 3.70
C TRP A 35 0.79 -1.56 4.11
N PHE A 36 0.62 -0.48 3.35
CA PHE A 36 1.11 0.86 3.70
C PHE A 36 -0.07 1.82 3.74
N ILE A 37 -0.32 2.43 4.89
CA ILE A 37 -1.41 3.37 5.13
C ILE A 37 -0.78 4.72 5.46
N ALA A 38 -0.94 5.69 4.56
CA ALA A 38 -0.47 7.05 4.75
C ALA A 38 -1.60 7.93 5.30
N ASN A 39 -1.32 8.65 6.38
CA ASN A 39 -2.20 9.68 6.89
C ASN A 39 -1.37 10.90 7.32
N SER A 40 -1.60 12.05 6.68
CA SER A 40 -0.84 13.27 6.96
C SER A 40 -1.07 13.85 8.37
N GLU A 41 -2.17 13.50 9.02
CA GLU A 41 -2.51 13.98 10.37
C GLU A 41 -2.10 12.98 11.45
N GLU A 42 -2.41 11.70 11.26
CA GLU A 42 -2.17 10.65 12.27
C GLU A 42 -0.79 9.97 12.15
N GLY A 43 -0.12 10.13 11.00
CA GLY A 43 1.11 9.42 10.66
C GLY A 43 0.86 8.20 9.78
N ASP A 44 1.95 7.59 9.33
CA ASP A 44 1.92 6.39 8.51
C ASP A 44 1.90 5.12 9.36
N MET A 45 1.28 4.09 8.81
CA MET A 45 1.26 2.74 9.35
C MET A 45 1.68 1.74 8.28
N VAL A 46 2.53 0.80 8.67
CA VAL A 46 2.96 -0.32 7.83
C VAL A 46 2.60 -1.62 8.53
N ILE A 47 1.86 -2.49 7.87
CA ILE A 47 1.49 -3.81 8.40
C ILE A 47 2.23 -4.88 7.58
N GLY A 48 3.16 -5.59 8.20
CA GLY A 48 3.92 -6.66 7.55
C GLY A 48 3.15 -7.99 7.55
N LEU A 49 2.92 -8.56 6.37
CA LEU A 49 2.29 -9.88 6.21
C LEU A 49 3.33 -10.98 5.92
N GLU A 50 4.29 -10.69 5.04
CA GLU A 50 5.46 -11.55 4.78
C GLU A 50 6.70 -10.69 4.50
N GLY A 51 7.89 -11.17 4.85
CA GLY A 51 9.14 -10.47 4.54
C GLY A 51 9.49 -9.38 5.56
N ILE A 52 10.22 -8.35 5.11
CA ILE A 52 10.71 -7.25 5.94
C ILE A 52 10.52 -5.92 5.18
N VAL A 53 10.02 -4.91 5.88
CA VAL A 53 10.01 -3.50 5.46
C VAL A 53 10.95 -2.72 6.36
N ASP A 54 11.91 -2.00 5.79
CA ASP A 54 12.66 -0.98 6.52
C ASP A 54 11.86 0.32 6.48
N LEU A 55 11.26 0.70 7.62
CA LEU A 55 10.46 1.90 7.76
C LEU A 55 11.33 3.01 8.35
N PHE A 56 11.55 4.07 7.59
CA PHE A 56 12.32 5.25 7.98
C PHE A 56 11.42 6.45 8.18
N ASN A 57 11.58 7.16 9.29
CA ASN A 57 10.91 8.43 9.55
C ASN A 57 11.79 9.61 9.09
N ALA A 58 11.26 10.47 8.23
CA ALA A 58 12.01 11.59 7.65
C ALA A 58 12.29 12.73 8.63
N VAL A 59 11.52 12.85 9.72
CA VAL A 59 11.66 13.91 10.72
C VAL A 59 12.74 13.58 11.74
N SER A 60 12.70 12.37 12.31
CA SER A 60 13.70 11.94 13.32
C SER A 60 14.96 11.33 12.70
N GLY A 61 14.89 10.88 11.45
CA GLY A 61 15.99 10.17 10.80
C GLY A 61 16.22 8.76 11.34
N LEU A 62 15.27 8.21 12.10
CA LEU A 62 15.31 6.87 12.66
C LEU A 62 14.59 5.88 11.75
N ASN A 63 14.99 4.62 11.82
CA ASN A 63 14.35 3.53 11.11
C ASN A 63 14.10 2.30 12.00
N VAL A 64 13.13 1.49 11.59
CA VAL A 64 12.75 0.24 12.25
C VAL A 64 12.40 -0.81 11.21
N ASP A 65 12.72 -2.07 11.52
CA ASP A 65 12.33 -3.21 10.70
C ASP A 65 10.92 -3.68 11.07
N VAL A 66 9.99 -3.61 10.12
CA VAL A 66 8.64 -4.17 10.23
C VAL A 66 8.62 -5.54 9.56
N THR A 67 8.53 -6.59 10.36
CA THR A 67 8.48 -7.99 9.90
C THR A 67 7.05 -8.53 9.84
N ALA A 68 6.87 -9.71 9.26
CA ALA A 68 5.59 -10.43 9.28
C ALA A 68 4.97 -10.50 10.68
N GLY A 69 3.67 -10.14 10.78
CA GLY A 69 2.90 -10.13 12.02
C GLY A 69 3.13 -8.88 12.90
N ASN A 70 3.93 -7.92 12.44
CA ASN A 70 4.18 -6.66 13.14
C ASN A 70 3.66 -5.46 12.35
N THR A 71 3.27 -4.42 13.10
CA THR A 71 2.83 -3.13 12.59
C THR A 71 3.83 -2.06 13.02
N GLY A 72 4.42 -1.38 12.04
CA GLY A 72 5.22 -0.17 12.26
C GLY A 72 4.36 1.08 12.16
N THR A 73 4.64 2.08 13.00
CA THR A 73 4.02 3.41 12.94
C THR A 73 5.07 4.49 12.86
N SER A 74 4.75 5.58 12.17
CA SER A 74 5.68 6.69 11.98
C SER A 74 4.92 8.02 11.83
N ASP A 75 5.17 8.97 12.73
CA ASP A 75 4.40 10.22 12.78
C ASP A 75 5.20 11.48 12.41
N SER A 76 4.49 12.59 12.26
CA SER A 76 5.07 13.90 11.92
C SER A 76 5.84 14.57 13.07
N ASN A 77 5.77 14.02 14.29
CA ASN A 77 6.59 14.44 15.42
C ASN A 77 7.93 13.70 15.47
N GLY A 78 8.16 12.76 14.56
CA GLY A 78 9.36 11.96 14.48
C GLY A 78 9.32 10.69 15.34
N ASN A 79 8.17 10.35 15.91
CA ASN A 79 8.01 9.09 16.62
C ASN A 79 7.96 7.94 15.61
N ILE A 80 8.66 6.85 15.95
CA ILE A 80 8.64 5.62 15.17
C ILE A 80 8.61 4.44 16.14
N ASP A 81 7.75 3.47 15.88
CA ASP A 81 7.58 2.30 16.76
C ASP A 81 7.15 1.06 15.97
N VAL A 82 7.32 -0.12 16.57
CA VAL A 82 6.87 -1.40 16.03
C VAL A 82 6.21 -2.23 17.12
N ILE A 83 4.99 -2.67 16.86
CA ILE A 83 4.20 -3.49 17.77
C ILE A 83 3.67 -4.73 17.05
N GLU A 84 3.22 -5.74 17.81
CA GLU A 84 2.52 -6.90 17.24
C GLU A 84 1.20 -6.45 16.58
N THR A 85 0.94 -6.93 15.37
CA THR A 85 -0.24 -6.54 14.59
C THR A 85 -1.53 -7.05 15.24
N ASN A 86 -2.48 -6.14 15.43
CA ASN A 86 -3.86 -6.54 15.69
C ASN A 86 -4.52 -7.00 14.39
N GLN A 87 -4.94 -8.26 14.30
CA GLN A 87 -5.54 -8.80 13.08
C GLN A 87 -6.80 -8.05 12.62
N SER A 88 -7.53 -7.40 13.54
CA SER A 88 -8.71 -6.59 13.20
C SER A 88 -8.37 -5.25 12.54
N THR A 89 -7.10 -4.84 12.52
CA THR A 89 -6.65 -3.61 11.85
C THR A 89 -6.08 -3.85 10.45
N ILE A 90 -5.98 -5.12 10.02
CA ILE A 90 -5.54 -5.46 8.67
C ILE A 90 -6.71 -5.14 7.71
N PRO A 91 -6.50 -4.28 6.69
CA PRO A 91 -7.54 -4.00 5.70
C PRO A 91 -7.91 -5.26 4.90
N GLU A 92 -9.12 -5.26 4.33
CA GLU A 92 -9.52 -6.30 3.39
C GLU A 92 -8.76 -6.13 2.06
N ASP A 93 -8.31 -7.25 1.47
CA ASP A 93 -7.65 -7.22 0.17
C ASP A 93 -8.58 -6.60 -0.88
N PRO A 94 -8.08 -5.69 -1.73
CA PRO A 94 -8.90 -5.10 -2.78
C PRO A 94 -9.33 -6.20 -3.74
N THR A 95 -10.62 -6.28 -4.05
CA THR A 95 -11.10 -7.20 -5.08
C THR A 95 -10.87 -6.58 -6.46
N ASP A 96 -10.89 -7.38 -7.53
CA ASP A 96 -10.70 -6.88 -8.91
C ASP A 96 -11.71 -5.78 -9.33
N GLY A 97 -12.75 -5.53 -8.53
CA GLY A 97 -13.68 -4.40 -8.71
C GLY A 97 -13.32 -3.11 -7.97
N ASP A 98 -12.30 -3.10 -7.10
CA ASP A 98 -11.95 -2.01 -6.18
C ASP A 98 -10.68 -1.24 -6.56
N ALA A 99 -9.98 -1.65 -7.63
CA ALA A 99 -8.84 -0.89 -8.13
C ALA A 99 -9.32 0.46 -8.69
N PRO A 100 -8.70 1.61 -8.34
CA PRO A 100 -8.81 2.82 -9.14
C PRO A 100 -8.10 2.52 -10.46
N VAL A 101 -8.86 1.96 -11.38
CA VAL A 101 -8.89 2.27 -12.79
C VAL A 101 -8.22 3.63 -13.04
N GLY A 102 -6.92 3.66 -13.34
CA GLY A 102 -6.35 4.80 -14.07
C GLY A 102 -7.12 4.96 -15.38
N ASP A 103 -7.21 6.17 -15.96
CA ASP A 103 -8.05 6.55 -17.12
C ASP A 103 -8.57 5.37 -17.99
N GLN A 104 -9.60 4.63 -17.53
CA GLN A 104 -10.27 3.64 -18.36
C GLN A 104 -11.46 4.28 -19.01
N ILE A 105 -11.63 3.95 -20.27
CA ILE A 105 -12.87 4.24 -20.97
C ILE A 105 -13.72 2.97 -20.86
N GLU A 106 -14.84 3.09 -20.14
CA GLU A 106 -15.88 2.06 -20.09
C GLU A 106 -16.97 2.41 -21.11
N ILE A 107 -17.27 1.47 -22.01
CA ILE A 107 -18.36 1.60 -22.99
C ILE A 107 -19.36 0.45 -22.79
N GLU A 108 -20.60 0.80 -22.48
CA GLU A 108 -21.72 -0.14 -22.38
C GLU A 108 -22.44 -0.30 -23.73
N PHE A 109 -22.70 -1.54 -24.12
CA PHE A 109 -23.43 -1.89 -25.34
C PHE A 109 -24.61 -2.78 -24.98
N GLU A 110 -25.81 -2.45 -25.45
CA GLU A 110 -26.97 -3.34 -25.37
C GLU A 110 -27.01 -4.25 -26.60
N GLY A 111 -26.87 -5.55 -26.38
CA GLY A 111 -27.01 -6.57 -27.41
C GLY A 111 -28.47 -6.74 -27.84
N PRO A 112 -28.74 -7.38 -29.00
CA PRO A 112 -30.08 -7.53 -29.57
C PRO A 112 -31.10 -8.31 -28.70
N ASN A 113 -30.66 -8.89 -27.57
CA ASN A 113 -31.50 -9.58 -26.60
C ASN A 113 -31.63 -8.81 -25.26
N GLY A 114 -31.22 -7.53 -25.20
CA GLY A 114 -31.17 -6.74 -23.96
C GLY A 114 -29.99 -7.08 -23.04
N GLU A 115 -28.99 -7.83 -23.54
CA GLU A 115 -27.79 -8.17 -22.79
C GLU A 115 -26.81 -7.00 -22.83
N ILE A 116 -26.54 -6.37 -21.67
CA ILE A 116 -25.56 -5.30 -21.56
C ILE A 116 -24.15 -5.91 -21.54
N LYS A 117 -23.29 -5.49 -22.47
CA LYS A 117 -21.87 -5.85 -22.53
C LYS A 117 -21.01 -4.62 -22.28
N LYS A 118 -19.98 -4.77 -21.44
CA LYS A 118 -19.02 -3.72 -21.13
C LYS A 118 -17.72 -3.97 -21.89
N LEU A 119 -17.22 -2.95 -22.57
CA LEU A 119 -15.85 -2.90 -23.09
C LEU A 119 -15.04 -1.97 -22.19
N ILE A 120 -13.99 -2.51 -21.60
CA ILE A 120 -13.06 -1.77 -20.75
C ILE A 120 -11.77 -1.58 -21.57
N ILE A 121 -11.31 -0.34 -21.70
CA ILE A 121 -10.07 0.01 -22.38
C ILE A 121 -9.14 0.68 -21.36
N ASP A 122 -8.00 0.03 -21.08
CA ASP A 122 -6.91 0.58 -20.27
C ASP A 122 -6.03 1.50 -21.12
N ILE A 123 -5.85 2.75 -20.68
CA ILE A 123 -4.92 3.70 -21.29
C ILE A 123 -3.67 3.79 -20.41
N GLN A 124 -2.49 3.69 -21.02
CA GLN A 124 -1.17 3.77 -20.39
C GLN A 124 -0.45 5.06 -20.78
#